data_AF-A0A4V2JSZ1-F1
#
_entry.id   AF-A0A4V2JSZ1-F1
#
_cell.length_a   1.000
_cell.length_b   1.000
_cell.length_c   1.000
_cell.angle_alpha   90.00
_cell.angle_beta   90.00
_cell.angle_gamma   90.00
#
_symmetry.space_group_name_H-M   'P 1'
#
loop_
_entity.id
_entity.type
_entity.pdbx_description
1 polymer ?
#
loop_
_entity_poly.entity_id
_entity_poly.type
_entity_poly.pdbx_seq_one_letter_code
_entity_poly.pdbx_strand_id
1 'polypeptide(L)'
;MTRVLMITLVLEAIVFGLAVPGMVTVSGIALPLALGLGGAAILLALVAAATLRSGLGFALGWLTQLAALALGFATSTMFFMGGVFAVLWIATVVLGRRIDAAR
;
A
#
# COMPACT_ATOMS: atom_id res chain seq x y z
N MET A 1 13.10 -11.44 -6.31
CA MET A 1 12.50 -10.09 -6.20
C MET A 1 11.07 -10.10 -5.71
N THR A 2 10.19 -10.96 -6.24
CA THR A 2 8.76 -11.04 -5.86
C THR A 2 8.49 -11.12 -4.35
N ARG A 3 9.34 -11.80 -3.57
CA ARG A 3 9.20 -11.88 -2.10
C ARG A 3 9.29 -10.52 -1.40
N VAL A 4 10.18 -9.63 -1.86
CA VAL A 4 10.34 -8.30 -1.25
C VAL A 4 9.12 -7.44 -1.53
N LEU A 5 8.64 -7.43 -2.78
CA LEU A 5 7.41 -6.72 -3.17
C LEU A 5 6.18 -7.23 -2.40
N MET A 6 6.06 -8.55 -2.21
CA MET A 6 5.00 -9.14 -1.39
C MET A 6 5.06 -8.66 0.07
N ILE A 7 6.26 -8.66 0.67
CA ILE A 7 6.45 -8.19 2.05
C ILE A 7 6.06 -6.72 2.18
N THR A 8 6.47 -5.87 1.23
CA THR A 8 6.09 -4.46 1.22
C THR A 8 4.57 -4.30 1.22
N LEU A 9 3.83 -4.98 0.35
CA LEU A 9 2.37 -4.88 0.30
C LEU A 9 1.67 -5.44 1.54
N VAL A 10 2.19 -6.51 2.14
CA VAL A 10 1.63 -7.06 3.39
C VAL A 10 1.83 -6.10 4.56
N LEU A 11 3.02 -5.49 4.68
CA LEU A 11 3.26 -4.45 5.68
C LEU A 11 2.37 -3.23 5.45
N GLU A 12 2.14 -2.85 4.20
CA GLU A 12 1.24 -1.75 3.85
C GLU A 12 -0.21 -2.04 4.25
N ALA A 13 -0.67 -3.28 4.07
CA ALA A 13 -1.99 -3.71 4.55
C ALA A 13 -2.13 -3.53 6.08
N ILE A 14 -1.07 -3.82 6.85
CA ILE A 14 -1.06 -3.57 8.30
C ILE A 14 -1.17 -2.07 8.58
N VAL A 15 -0.43 -1.24 7.84
CA VAL A 15 -0.47 0.23 7.97
C VAL A 15 -1.86 0.77 7.64
N PHE A 16 -2.55 0.25 6.63
CA PHE A 16 -3.94 0.62 6.35
C PHE A 16 -4.91 0.22 7.48
N GLY A 17 -4.68 -0.92 8.12
CA GLY A 17 -5.41 -1.30 9.33
C GLY A 17 -5.22 -0.30 10.47
N LEU A 18 -3.97 0.13 10.70
CA LEU A 18 -3.63 1.15 11.69
C LEU A 18 -4.14 2.56 11.30
N ALA A 19 -4.38 2.81 10.01
CA ALA A 19 -4.98 4.05 9.53
C ALA A 19 -6.43 4.21 10.03
N VAL A 20 -7.17 3.11 10.23
CA VAL A 20 -8.58 3.15 10.63
C VAL A 20 -8.76 3.84 11.98
N PRO A 21 -8.06 3.45 13.06
CA PRO A 21 -8.05 4.23 14.30
C PRO A 21 -7.66 5.69 14.08
N GLY A 22 -6.63 5.97 13.29
CA GLY A 22 -6.20 7.34 13.00
C GLY A 22 -7.29 8.19 12.33
N MET A 23 -8.02 7.64 11.37
CA MET A 23 -9.16 8.30 10.72
C MET A 23 -10.27 8.63 11.72
N VAL A 24 -10.58 7.71 12.65
CA VAL A 24 -11.66 7.88 13.62
C VAL A 24 -11.27 8.82 14.75
N THR A 25 -10.11 8.62 15.39
CA THR A 25 -9.73 9.32 16.63
C THR A 25 -9.04 10.64 16.37
N VAL A 26 -8.29 10.77 15.27
CA VAL A 26 -7.53 12.00 14.95
C VAL A 26 -8.29 12.86 13.96
N SER A 27 -8.88 12.25 12.93
CA SER A 27 -9.51 12.98 11.81
C SER A 27 -11.05 13.09 11.92
N GLY A 28 -11.66 12.45 12.92
CA GLY A 28 -13.10 12.54 13.18
C GLY A 28 -13.98 11.90 12.10
N ILE A 29 -13.42 11.03 11.26
CA ILE A 29 -14.17 10.35 10.20
C ILE A 29 -15.11 9.30 10.83
N ALA A 30 -16.35 9.25 10.33
CA ALA A 30 -17.34 8.28 10.78
C ALA A 30 -16.82 6.84 10.63
N LEU A 31 -17.02 6.01 11.67
CA LEU A 31 -16.52 4.63 11.71
C LEU A 31 -16.87 3.79 10.47
N PRO A 32 -18.10 3.83 9.91
CA PRO A 32 -18.43 3.05 8.71
C PRO A 32 -17.58 3.46 7.50
N LEU A 33 -17.31 4.77 7.35
CA LEU A 33 -16.48 5.28 6.25
C LEU A 33 -15.01 4.92 6.45
N ALA A 34 -14.49 5.04 7.68
CA ALA A 34 -13.12 4.66 8.01
C ALA A 34 -12.87 3.16 7.76
N LEU A 35 -13.82 2.29 8.15
CA LEU A 35 -13.76 0.86 7.88
C LEU A 35 -13.87 0.56 6.38
N GLY A 36 -14.72 1.28 5.64
CA GLY A 36 -14.84 1.14 4.19
C GLY A 36 -13.54 1.49 3.46
N LEU A 37 -12.96 2.65 3.77
CA LEU A 37 -11.72 3.14 3.15
C LEU A 37 -10.52 2.25 3.51
N GLY A 38 -10.30 2.00 4.81
CA GLY A 38 -9.20 1.17 5.28
C GLY A 38 -9.35 -0.29 4.84
N GLY A 39 -10.55 -0.85 4.95
CA GLY A 39 -10.86 -2.22 4.51
C GLY A 39 -10.64 -2.41 3.00
N ALA A 40 -11.12 -1.48 2.17
CA ALA A 40 -10.88 -1.54 0.73
C ALA A 40 -9.39 -1.46 0.38
N ALA A 41 -8.63 -0.59 1.06
CA ALA A 41 -7.19 -0.47 0.86
C ALA A 41 -6.43 -1.75 1.29
N ILE A 42 -6.81 -2.36 2.42
CA ILE A 42 -6.27 -3.64 2.89
C ILE A 42 -6.52 -4.73 1.84
N LEU A 43 -7.76 -4.86 1.38
CA LEU A 43 -8.11 -5.87 0.39
C LEU A 43 -7.32 -5.67 -0.91
N LEU A 44 -7.19 -4.42 -1.37
CA LEU A 44 -6.37 -4.08 -2.53
C LEU A 44 -4.90 -4.52 -2.35
N ALA A 45 -4.29 -4.21 -1.21
CA ALA A 45 -2.91 -4.60 -0.92
C ALA A 45 -2.72 -6.12 -0.87
N LEU A 46 -3.65 -6.85 -0.26
CA LEU A 46 -3.60 -8.31 -0.17
C LEU A 46 -3.82 -8.98 -1.53
N VAL A 47 -4.75 -8.48 -2.35
CA VAL A 47 -4.96 -8.98 -3.71
C VAL A 47 -3.76 -8.68 -4.59
N ALA A 48 -3.15 -7.49 -4.48
CA ALA A 48 -1.90 -7.17 -5.16
C ALA A 48 -0.76 -8.14 -4.75
N ALA A 49 -0.65 -8.42 -3.44
CA ALA A 49 0.32 -9.38 -2.91
C ALA A 49 0.11 -10.79 -3.45
N ALA A 50 -1.13 -11.28 -3.47
CA ALA A 50 -1.48 -12.62 -3.94
C ALA A 50 -1.26 -12.80 -5.46
N THR A 51 -1.50 -11.74 -6.24
CA THR A 51 -1.44 -11.77 -7.71
C THR A 51 -0.10 -11.33 -8.29
N LEU A 52 0.91 -11.10 -7.45
CA LEU A 52 2.26 -10.69 -7.89
C LEU A 52 2.96 -11.72 -8.79
N ARG A 53 2.53 -12.99 -8.76
CA ARG A 53 3.06 -14.06 -9.62
C ARG A 53 2.38 -14.12 -11.00
N SER A 54 1.21 -13.51 -11.18
CA SER A 54 0.41 -13.60 -12.42
C SER A 54 0.55 -12.36 -13.32
N GLY A 55 1.50 -11.46 -13.04
CA GLY A 55 1.72 -10.22 -13.80
C GLY A 55 0.78 -9.07 -13.42
N LEU A 56 -0.48 -9.37 -13.07
CA LEU A 56 -1.46 -8.36 -12.63
C LEU A 56 -1.08 -7.67 -11.31
N GLY A 57 -0.40 -8.38 -10.40
CA GLY A 57 -0.04 -7.82 -9.10
C GLY A 57 0.91 -6.62 -9.17
N PHE A 58 1.64 -6.43 -10.28
CA PHE A 58 2.47 -5.23 -10.45
C PHE A 58 1.62 -3.97 -10.66
N ALA A 59 0.59 -4.05 -11.51
CA ALA A 59 -0.35 -2.95 -11.73
C ALA A 59 -1.16 -2.66 -10.47
N LEU A 60 -1.60 -3.72 -9.77
CA LEU A 60 -2.33 -3.58 -8.51
C LEU A 60 -1.46 -2.98 -7.41
N GLY A 61 -0.16 -3.33 -7.33
CA GLY A 61 0.73 -2.73 -6.34
C GLY A 61 0.92 -1.23 -6.53
N TRP A 62 1.00 -0.75 -7.78
CA TRP A 62 0.95 0.69 -8.07
C TRP A 62 -0.37 1.34 -7.67
N LEU A 63 -1.50 0.65 -7.91
CA LEU A 63 -2.79 1.11 -7.45
C LEU A 63 -2.84 1.18 -5.91
N THR A 64 -2.20 0.25 -5.20
CA THR A 64 -2.05 0.29 -3.74
C THR A 64 -1.29 1.54 -3.29
N GLN A 65 -0.21 1.92 -3.96
CA GLN A 65 0.54 3.13 -3.62
C GLN A 65 -0.31 4.39 -3.81
N LEU A 66 -1.10 4.46 -4.89
CA LEU A 66 -2.02 5.57 -5.11
C LEU A 66 -3.13 5.61 -4.04
N ALA A 67 -3.65 4.44 -3.65
CA ALA A 67 -4.62 4.34 -2.57
C ALA A 67 -4.04 4.79 -1.22
N ALA A 68 -2.78 4.47 -0.93
CA ALA A 68 -2.08 4.93 0.27
C ALA A 68 -1.99 6.46 0.32
N LEU A 69 -1.62 7.09 -0.79
CA LEU A 69 -1.56 8.55 -0.90
C LEU A 69 -2.96 9.16 -0.82
N ALA A 70 -3.98 8.53 -1.43
CA ALA A 70 -5.36 8.98 -1.35
C ALA A 70 -5.93 8.92 0.08
N LEU A 71 -5.54 7.92 0.88
CA LEU A 71 -5.86 7.87 2.31
C LEU A 71 -5.28 9.06 3.08
N GLY A 72 -4.25 9.73 2.56
CA GLY A 72 -3.73 10.99 3.09
C GLY A 72 -4.80 12.08 3.21
N PHE A 73 -5.78 12.12 2.31
CA PHE A 73 -6.91 13.05 2.39
C PHE A 73 -7.88 12.71 3.52
N ALA A 74 -7.95 11.44 3.92
CA ALA A 74 -8.78 10.99 5.04
C ALA A 74 -8.06 11.17 6.38
N THR A 75 -6.74 10.93 6.42
CA THR A 75 -5.90 11.20 7.59
C THR A 75 -4.51 11.63 7.14
N SER A 76 -4.10 12.87 7.47
CA SER A 76 -2.91 13.48 6.88
C SER A 76 -1.61 12.71 7.15
N THR A 77 -1.54 11.92 8.22
CA THR A 77 -0.41 11.03 8.52
C THR A 77 -0.16 10.00 7.40
N MET A 78 -1.18 9.63 6.63
CA MET A 78 -1.04 8.70 5.50
C MET A 78 -0.31 9.32 4.31
N PHE A 79 -0.20 10.64 4.19
CA PHE A 79 0.71 11.21 3.18
C PHE A 79 2.16 10.85 3.47
N PHE A 80 2.56 10.88 4.74
CA PHE A 80 3.90 10.47 5.14
C PHE A 80 4.08 8.96 4.96
N MET A 81 3.18 8.14 5.52
CA MET A 81 3.32 6.68 5.44
C MET A 81 3.18 6.15 4.01
N GLY A 82 2.19 6.63 3.25
CA GLY A 82 2.04 6.29 1.83
C GLY A 82 3.24 6.75 0.99
N GLY A 83 3.83 7.90 1.31
CA GLY A 83 5.09 8.35 0.69
C GLY A 83 6.25 7.39 0.95
N VAL A 84 6.43 6.94 2.20
CA VAL A 84 7.46 5.97 2.56
C VAL A 84 7.27 4.66 1.80
N PHE A 85 6.06 4.11 1.77
CA PHE A 85 5.77 2.88 1.03
C PHE A 85 5.95 3.05 -0.47
N ALA A 86 5.54 4.18 -1.05
CA ALA A 86 5.74 4.47 -2.47
C ALA A 86 7.23 4.51 -2.83
N VAL A 87 8.06 5.14 -2.00
CA VAL A 87 9.52 5.16 -2.18
C VAL A 87 10.10 3.75 -2.08
N LEU A 88 9.70 2.98 -1.07
CA LEU A 88 10.15 1.58 -0.92
C LEU A 88 9.74 0.74 -2.12
N TRP A 89 8.50 0.88 -2.60
CA TRP A 89 7.98 0.19 -3.77
C TRP A 89 8.83 0.52 -5.01
N ILE A 90 9.00 1.80 -5.32
CA ILE A 90 9.81 2.26 -6.47
C ILE A 90 11.24 1.76 -6.36
N ALA A 91 11.88 1.89 -5.19
CA ALA A 91 13.25 1.42 -4.98
C ALA A 91 13.37 -0.09 -5.24
N THR A 92 12.41 -0.88 -4.75
CA THR A 92 12.38 -2.33 -4.94
C THR A 92 12.21 -2.70 -6.42
N VAL A 93 11.35 -1.98 -7.14
CA VAL A 93 11.13 -2.17 -8.58
C VAL A 93 12.37 -1.82 -9.39
N VAL A 94 12.98 -0.66 -9.13
CA VAL A 94 14.18 -0.20 -9.84
C VAL A 94 15.36 -1.14 -9.59
N LEU A 95 15.57 -1.54 -8.33
CA LEU A 95 16.64 -2.46 -7.98
C LEU A 95 16.42 -3.84 -8.57
N GLY A 96 15.18 -4.34 -8.58
CA GLY A 96 14.82 -5.59 -9.25
C GLY A 96 15.19 -5.59 -10.73
N ARG A 97 14.82 -4.51 -11.45
CA ARG A 97 15.17 -4.36 -12.88
C ARG A 97 16.68 -4.29 -13.12
N ARG A 98 17.43 -3.61 -12.25
CA ARG A 98 18.89 -3.52 -12.36
C ARG A 98 19.57 -4.88 -12.16
N ILE A 99 19.08 -5.68 -11.22
CA ILE A 99 19.62 -7.02 -10.96
C ILE A 99 19.29 -7.97 -12.11
N ASP A 100 18.07 -7.91 -12.65
CA ASP A 100 17.68 -8.73 -13.79
C ASP A 100 18.45 -8.35 -15.06
N ALA A 101 18.80 -7.07 -15.26
CA ALA A 101 19.59 -6.60 -16.39
C ALA A 101 21.10 -6.91 -16.28
N ALA A 102 21.60 -7.15 -15.06
CA ALA A 102 23.00 -7.49 -14.81
C ALA A 102 23.26 -9.01 -14.86
N ARG A 103 22.20 -9.82 -15.02
CA ARG A 103 22.25 -11.27 -15.18
C ARG A 103 22.20 -11.64 -16.66
#